data_AF-A0AAE7J1F1-F1
#
_entry.id   AF-A0AAE7J1F1-F1
#
_cell.length_a   1.000
_cell.length_b   1.000
_cell.length_c   1.000
_cell.angle_alpha   90.00
_cell.angle_beta   90.00
_cell.angle_gamma   90.00
#
_symmetry.space_group_name_H-M   'P 1'
#
loop_
_entity.id
_entity.type
_entity.pdbx_description
1 polymer ?
#
loop_
_entity_poly.entity_id
_entity_poly.type
_entity_poly.pdbx_seq_one_letter_code
_entity_poly.pdbx_strand_id
1 'polypeptide(L)'
;MAPTLYLHWTATGYNWIRPGHYHAIISGDGRVHRLHAYSVDLPAHTYARNSNSVALSCACMGGIPDPWTQPPTPPQLQALCEEAAAIARSWGWSAEDITIRTVMTHAEAASNRDGRVMHDNYGPVIWGGTGERWDLLQLQKNGPTDGGDQLRARIRAILAGTDASPSATQPGQLSGSPLQFRGSTTIQARGEALTVQSDAHGTSWALVSDLLARYGIAYAWDANGRRVLIGALDVPPTYRDDSVQASVGWPLFTMTLETASAPVILTGILRPSEAGDRAWCRVVEFAEEFGITVRFEPLELGERRGG
;
A
#
# COMPACT_ATOMS: atom_id res chain seq x y z
N MET A 1 -7.90 20.99 -5.21
CA MET A 1 -8.42 19.94 -6.10
C MET A 1 -8.47 18.64 -5.31
N ALA A 2 -9.43 17.76 -5.57
CA ALA A 2 -9.39 16.41 -4.99
C ALA A 2 -8.14 15.67 -5.49
N PRO A 3 -7.53 14.77 -4.69
CA PRO A 3 -6.43 13.95 -5.16
C PRO A 3 -6.87 13.06 -6.33
N THR A 4 -5.92 12.51 -7.08
CA THR A 4 -6.21 11.61 -8.22
C THR A 4 -5.37 10.34 -8.13
N LEU A 5 -6.00 9.18 -8.38
CA LEU A 5 -5.32 7.91 -8.57
C LEU A 5 -5.05 7.67 -10.05
N TYR A 6 -3.79 7.44 -10.39
CA TYR A 6 -3.34 7.02 -11.71
C TYR A 6 -2.93 5.55 -11.69
N LEU A 7 -3.50 4.77 -12.60
CA LEU A 7 -3.29 3.33 -12.73
C LEU A 7 -2.42 3.05 -13.95
N HIS A 8 -1.36 2.27 -13.76
CA HIS A 8 -0.29 2.05 -14.74
C HIS A 8 0.02 0.56 -14.93
N TRP A 9 0.84 0.27 -15.93
CA TRP A 9 1.75 -0.87 -15.88
C TRP A 9 3.19 -0.39 -15.99
N THR A 10 4.13 -1.29 -15.74
CA THR A 10 5.56 -0.97 -15.77
C THR A 10 6.19 -1.21 -17.14
N ALA A 11 5.53 -1.95 -18.05
CA ALA A 11 6.12 -2.46 -19.30
C ALA A 11 7.36 -3.34 -19.06
N THR A 12 7.30 -4.20 -18.04
CA THR A 12 8.40 -5.09 -17.61
C THR A 12 7.89 -6.49 -17.29
N GLY A 13 8.78 -7.38 -16.86
CA GLY A 13 8.38 -8.69 -16.33
C GLY A 13 7.67 -8.60 -14.98
N TYR A 14 7.00 -9.69 -14.60
CA TYR A 14 6.15 -9.81 -13.40
C TYR A 14 6.83 -9.55 -12.05
N ASN A 15 8.16 -9.62 -12.00
CA ASN A 15 8.95 -9.48 -10.77
C ASN A 15 9.69 -8.14 -10.69
N TRP A 16 9.41 -7.21 -11.61
CA TRP A 16 10.07 -5.91 -11.58
C TRP A 16 9.46 -5.03 -10.51
N ILE A 17 10.24 -4.73 -9.48
CA ILE A 17 9.87 -3.83 -8.38
C ILE A 17 11.01 -2.83 -8.21
N ARG A 18 10.77 -1.55 -8.44
CA ARG A 18 11.76 -0.48 -8.27
C ARG A 18 11.14 0.81 -7.76
N PRO A 19 11.71 1.44 -6.71
CA PRO A 19 11.24 2.73 -6.22
C PRO A 19 11.53 3.85 -7.23
N GLY A 20 10.73 4.93 -7.14
CA GLY A 20 11.02 6.23 -7.77
C GLY A 20 10.02 6.67 -8.81
N HIS A 21 9.28 5.72 -9.39
CA HIS A 21 8.28 6.00 -10.43
C HIS A 21 6.86 5.90 -9.90
N TYR A 22 6.55 4.83 -9.16
CA TYR A 22 5.19 4.56 -8.67
C TYR A 22 5.17 4.50 -7.15
N HIS A 23 4.01 4.81 -6.57
CA HIS A 23 3.82 4.72 -5.14
C HIS A 23 3.71 3.28 -4.68
N ALA A 24 3.02 2.45 -5.48
CA ALA A 24 3.05 1.01 -5.30
C ALA A 24 3.12 0.28 -6.63
N ILE A 25 3.75 -0.90 -6.60
CA ILE A 25 3.82 -1.82 -7.73
C ILE A 25 3.25 -3.17 -7.30
N ILE A 26 2.42 -3.80 -8.15
CA ILE A 26 1.83 -5.10 -7.91
C ILE A 26 2.55 -6.15 -8.76
N SER A 27 3.21 -7.13 -8.13
CA SER A 27 3.88 -8.24 -8.82
C SER A 27 2.89 -9.20 -9.48
N GLY A 28 3.35 -10.08 -10.37
CA GLY A 28 2.49 -10.99 -11.15
C GLY A 28 1.59 -11.92 -10.31
N ASP A 29 1.98 -12.22 -9.08
CA ASP A 29 1.21 -13.01 -8.12
C ASP A 29 0.18 -12.18 -7.31
N GLY A 30 0.10 -10.87 -7.53
CA GLY A 30 -0.84 -9.96 -6.87
C GLY A 30 -0.32 -9.33 -5.58
N ARG A 31 0.95 -9.53 -5.20
CA ARG A 31 1.52 -8.89 -4.02
C ARG A 31 1.73 -7.39 -4.27
N VAL A 32 1.27 -6.56 -3.33
CA VAL A 32 1.40 -5.09 -3.39
C VAL A 32 2.68 -4.65 -2.69
N HIS A 33 3.55 -3.97 -3.45
CA HIS A 33 4.81 -3.42 -2.99
C HIS A 33 4.67 -1.89 -2.87
N ARG A 34 4.53 -1.38 -1.64
CA ARG A 34 4.41 0.07 -1.38
C ARG A 34 5.80 0.68 -1.27
N LEU A 35 6.18 1.46 -2.29
CA LEU A 35 7.52 1.97 -2.51
C LEU A 35 7.70 3.40 -2.00
N HIS A 36 6.61 4.17 -1.98
CA HIS A 36 6.55 5.54 -1.50
C HIS A 36 5.24 5.79 -0.78
N ALA A 37 5.25 6.78 0.10
CA ALA A 37 4.06 7.21 0.81
C ALA A 37 3.00 7.78 -0.14
N TYR A 38 1.73 7.41 0.03
CA TYR A 38 0.62 7.96 -0.77
C TYR A 38 0.32 9.45 -0.55
N SER A 39 1.03 10.11 0.37
CA SER A 39 0.91 11.53 0.64
C SER A 39 2.03 12.39 0.04
N VAL A 40 3.01 11.78 -0.62
CA VAL A 40 4.09 12.52 -1.28
C VAL A 40 3.90 12.51 -2.78
N ASP A 41 4.11 13.66 -3.43
CA ASP A 41 4.11 13.71 -4.88
C ASP A 41 5.40 13.06 -5.43
N LEU A 42 5.24 12.19 -6.42
CA LEU A 42 6.37 11.61 -7.15
C LEU A 42 6.65 12.42 -8.43
N PRO A 43 7.92 12.58 -8.84
CA PRO A 43 8.26 13.52 -9.89
C PRO A 43 7.82 13.09 -11.30
N ALA A 44 7.61 11.79 -11.55
CA ALA A 44 7.50 11.28 -12.92
C ALA A 44 6.75 9.94 -13.06
N HIS A 45 5.41 9.97 -12.99
CA HIS A 45 4.56 8.85 -13.44
C HIS A 45 3.54 9.26 -14.51
N THR A 46 2.89 10.41 -14.37
CA THR A 46 1.87 10.91 -15.29
C THR A 46 2.19 12.36 -15.67
N TYR A 47 2.63 12.56 -16.91
CA TYR A 47 3.09 13.87 -17.40
C TYR A 47 2.05 14.98 -17.12
N ALA A 48 2.53 16.10 -16.57
CA ALA A 48 1.74 17.27 -16.12
C ALA A 48 0.62 16.99 -15.09
N ARG A 49 0.60 15.81 -14.47
CA ARG A 49 -0.49 15.35 -13.59
C ARG A 49 0.00 14.77 -12.26
N ASN A 50 1.29 14.84 -11.98
CA ASN A 50 1.91 14.18 -10.81
C ASN A 50 1.57 14.83 -9.45
N SER A 51 1.13 16.09 -9.43
CA SER A 51 0.85 16.79 -8.17
C SER A 51 -0.49 16.41 -7.57
N ASN A 52 -0.54 16.25 -6.25
CA ASN A 52 -1.71 15.82 -5.49
C ASN A 52 -2.28 14.52 -6.08
N SER A 53 -1.41 13.54 -6.32
CA SER A 53 -1.80 12.30 -7.00
C SER A 53 -1.02 11.08 -6.50
N VAL A 54 -1.64 9.91 -6.63
CA VAL A 54 -1.05 8.61 -6.29
C VAL A 54 -1.00 7.73 -7.53
N ALA A 55 0.07 6.97 -7.67
CA ALA A 55 0.34 6.13 -8.82
C ALA A 55 0.51 4.67 -8.41
N LEU A 56 -0.37 3.81 -8.91
CA LEU A 56 -0.32 2.36 -8.70
C LEU A 56 -0.02 1.68 -10.03
N SER A 57 0.87 0.67 -10.03
CA SER A 57 1.29 0.02 -11.26
C SER A 57 1.29 -1.49 -11.18
N CYS A 58 0.83 -2.19 -12.20
CA CYS A 58 1.06 -3.63 -12.35
C CYS A 58 2.44 -3.88 -12.97
N ALA A 59 3.25 -4.75 -12.37
CA ALA A 59 4.49 -5.24 -12.98
C ALA A 59 4.16 -6.20 -14.14
N CYS A 60 3.98 -5.71 -15.35
CA CYS A 60 3.59 -6.55 -16.50
C CYS A 60 3.89 -5.82 -17.83
N MET A 61 3.49 -6.42 -18.95
CA MET A 61 3.63 -5.91 -20.32
C MET A 61 5.06 -5.82 -20.84
N GLY A 62 6.02 -6.51 -20.22
CA GLY A 62 7.41 -6.61 -20.69
C GLY A 62 7.69 -7.76 -21.66
N GLY A 63 6.65 -8.31 -22.29
CA GLY A 63 6.77 -9.37 -23.29
C GLY A 63 7.54 -8.93 -24.54
N ILE A 64 8.36 -9.83 -25.11
CA ILE A 64 9.12 -9.60 -26.35
C ILE A 64 8.93 -10.82 -27.27
N PRO A 65 8.63 -10.64 -28.58
CA PRO A 65 8.43 -9.36 -29.27
C PRO A 65 7.05 -8.73 -29.01
N ASP A 66 6.13 -9.47 -28.40
CA ASP A 66 4.77 -9.01 -28.12
C ASP A 66 4.58 -8.76 -26.60
N PRO A 67 4.30 -7.51 -26.17
CA PRO A 67 4.01 -7.16 -24.78
C PRO A 67 2.92 -8.04 -24.13
N TRP A 68 1.94 -8.47 -24.93
CA TRP A 68 0.83 -9.29 -24.48
C TRP A 68 1.19 -10.75 -24.17
N THR A 69 2.45 -11.15 -24.29
CA THR A 69 2.95 -12.41 -23.73
C THR A 69 3.09 -12.35 -22.20
N GLN A 70 3.09 -11.14 -21.61
CA GLN A 70 3.05 -10.91 -20.16
C GLN A 70 1.92 -9.94 -19.80
N PRO A 71 0.64 -10.28 -20.04
CA PRO A 71 -0.49 -9.41 -19.75
C PRO A 71 -0.66 -9.15 -18.24
N PRO A 72 -1.41 -8.12 -17.81
CA PRO A 72 -1.82 -8.03 -16.41
C PRO A 72 -2.51 -9.33 -15.96
N THR A 73 -2.06 -9.90 -14.84
CA THR A 73 -2.66 -11.14 -14.32
C THR A 73 -3.96 -10.84 -13.57
N PRO A 74 -4.88 -11.81 -13.43
CA PRO A 74 -6.06 -11.62 -12.59
C PRO A 74 -5.73 -11.22 -11.13
N PRO A 75 -4.74 -11.84 -10.45
CA PRO A 75 -4.29 -11.37 -9.13
C PRO A 75 -3.80 -9.92 -9.12
N GLN A 76 -3.06 -9.49 -10.16
CA GLN A 76 -2.62 -8.10 -10.27
C GLN A 76 -3.79 -7.12 -10.36
N LEU A 77 -4.75 -7.40 -11.22
CA LEU A 77 -5.91 -6.53 -11.43
C LEU A 77 -6.79 -6.47 -10.19
N GLN A 78 -6.93 -7.58 -9.46
CA GLN A 78 -7.65 -7.62 -8.20
C GLN A 78 -6.95 -6.76 -7.14
N ALA A 79 -5.67 -6.99 -6.88
CA ALA A 79 -4.90 -6.25 -5.90
C ALA A 79 -4.80 -4.75 -6.24
N LEU A 80 -4.68 -4.39 -7.52
CA LEU A 80 -4.74 -3.00 -7.99
C LEU A 80 -6.06 -2.32 -7.59
N CYS A 81 -7.20 -3.00 -7.76
CA CYS A 81 -8.51 -2.45 -7.40
C CYS A 81 -8.70 -2.38 -5.88
N GLU A 82 -8.25 -3.40 -5.15
CA GLU A 82 -8.31 -3.44 -3.68
C GLU A 82 -7.47 -2.32 -3.06
N GLU A 83 -6.26 -2.10 -3.56
CA GLU A 83 -5.36 -1.03 -3.10
C GLU A 83 -5.92 0.35 -3.44
N ALA A 84 -6.43 0.55 -4.66
CA ALA A 84 -7.08 1.79 -5.05
C ALA A 84 -8.31 2.10 -4.17
N ALA A 85 -9.12 1.09 -3.84
CA ALA A 85 -10.25 1.24 -2.94
C ALA A 85 -9.82 1.55 -1.50
N ALA A 86 -8.73 0.96 -1.01
CA ALA A 86 -8.18 1.27 0.30
C ALA A 86 -7.70 2.72 0.41
N ILE A 87 -7.04 3.23 -0.64
CA ILE A 87 -6.63 4.64 -0.73
C ILE A 87 -7.84 5.57 -0.82
N ALA A 88 -8.82 5.24 -1.66
CA ALA A 88 -10.06 6.02 -1.75
C ALA A 88 -10.73 6.15 -0.36
N ARG A 89 -10.85 5.05 0.40
CA ARG A 89 -11.38 5.08 1.76
C ARG A 89 -10.57 5.97 2.71
N SER A 90 -9.24 5.96 2.62
CA SER A 90 -8.40 6.80 3.49
C SER A 90 -8.57 8.30 3.20
N TRP A 91 -8.99 8.65 1.98
CA TRP A 91 -9.40 10.00 1.60
C TRP A 91 -10.86 10.32 1.91
N GLY A 92 -11.61 9.38 2.49
CA GLY A 92 -13.05 9.54 2.76
C GLY A 92 -13.94 9.44 1.53
N TRP A 93 -13.44 8.86 0.43
CA TRP A 93 -14.22 8.67 -0.79
C TRP A 93 -15.17 7.49 -0.69
N SER A 94 -16.37 7.69 -1.24
CA SER A 94 -17.40 6.69 -1.46
C SER A 94 -17.31 6.10 -2.87
N ALA A 95 -18.19 5.15 -3.20
CA ALA A 95 -18.30 4.61 -4.55
C ALA A 95 -18.68 5.69 -5.59
N GLU A 96 -19.42 6.73 -5.19
CA GLU A 96 -19.83 7.83 -6.07
C GLU A 96 -18.65 8.71 -6.48
N ASP A 97 -17.66 8.82 -5.61
CA ASP A 97 -16.45 9.61 -5.86
C ASP A 97 -15.51 8.95 -6.87
N ILE A 98 -15.69 7.65 -7.17
CA ILE A 98 -14.88 6.93 -8.16
C ILE A 98 -15.37 7.28 -9.57
N THR A 99 -14.71 8.23 -10.20
CA THR A 99 -15.06 8.76 -11.52
C THR A 99 -13.81 8.89 -12.38
N ILE A 100 -13.98 9.22 -13.66
CA ILE A 100 -12.87 9.52 -14.57
C ILE A 100 -12.01 10.71 -14.09
N ARG A 101 -12.50 11.55 -13.16
CA ARG A 101 -11.73 12.69 -12.63
C ARG A 101 -10.88 12.36 -11.42
N THR A 102 -11.11 11.21 -10.79
CA THR A 102 -10.51 10.81 -9.51
C THR A 102 -9.74 9.51 -9.61
N VAL A 103 -10.10 8.63 -10.56
CA VAL A 103 -9.36 7.39 -10.88
C VAL A 103 -9.24 7.24 -12.39
N MET A 104 -8.02 7.29 -12.90
CA MET A 104 -7.71 7.23 -14.33
C MET A 104 -6.64 6.18 -14.61
N THR A 105 -6.73 5.51 -15.74
CA THR A 105 -5.55 4.82 -16.30
C THR A 105 -4.59 5.83 -16.92
N HIS A 106 -3.31 5.46 -17.12
CA HIS A 106 -2.39 6.34 -17.87
C HIS A 106 -2.88 6.57 -19.30
N ALA A 107 -3.49 5.56 -19.95
CA ALA A 107 -4.10 5.77 -21.27
C ALA A 107 -5.13 6.91 -21.28
N GLU A 108 -5.99 6.96 -20.25
CA GLU A 108 -7.02 7.99 -20.10
C GLU A 108 -6.43 9.36 -19.78
N ALA A 109 -5.45 9.40 -18.87
CA ALA A 109 -4.77 10.62 -18.46
C ALA A 109 -3.99 11.23 -19.64
N ALA A 110 -3.27 10.41 -20.40
CA ALA A 110 -2.54 10.78 -21.61
C ALA A 110 -3.46 11.35 -22.72
N SER A 111 -4.74 10.98 -22.67
CA SER A 111 -5.76 11.44 -23.63
C SER A 111 -6.66 12.54 -23.10
N ASN A 112 -6.38 13.11 -21.92
CA ASN A 112 -7.19 14.16 -21.31
C ASN A 112 -8.69 13.79 -21.16
N ARG A 113 -8.99 12.50 -20.91
CA ARG A 113 -10.37 11.95 -20.92
C ARG A 113 -11.24 12.49 -19.78
N ASP A 114 -10.64 13.10 -18.78
CA ASP A 114 -11.31 13.80 -17.69
C ASP A 114 -11.85 15.20 -18.08
N GLY A 115 -11.54 15.65 -19.30
CA GLY A 115 -11.91 16.96 -19.84
C GLY A 115 -10.92 18.07 -19.50
N ARG A 116 -9.81 17.76 -18.81
CA ARG A 116 -8.75 18.73 -18.50
C ARG A 116 -7.70 18.69 -19.61
N VAL A 117 -7.53 19.78 -20.36
CA VAL A 117 -6.48 19.89 -21.39
C VAL A 117 -5.15 20.26 -20.70
N MET A 118 -4.39 19.25 -20.28
CA MET A 118 -3.13 19.45 -19.54
C MET A 118 -1.88 19.41 -20.44
N HIS A 119 -1.99 18.80 -21.61
CA HIS A 119 -0.92 18.52 -22.57
C HIS A 119 -1.53 18.07 -23.90
N ASP A 120 -0.73 17.96 -24.95
CA ASP A 120 -1.16 17.30 -26.20
C ASP A 120 -1.52 15.83 -25.96
N ASN A 121 -2.38 15.27 -26.80
CA ASN A 121 -2.84 13.89 -26.64
C ASN A 121 -1.75 12.89 -27.06
N TYR A 122 -1.06 12.30 -26.07
CA TYR A 122 -0.06 11.24 -26.27
C TYR A 122 -0.61 9.84 -25.91
N GLY A 123 -1.92 9.73 -25.76
CA GLY A 123 -2.59 8.48 -25.43
C GLY A 123 -2.84 7.59 -26.66
N PRO A 124 -3.71 6.59 -26.55
CA PRO A 124 -3.99 5.63 -27.62
C PRO A 124 -4.38 6.26 -28.96
N VAL A 125 -3.88 5.70 -30.06
CA VAL A 125 -4.21 6.13 -31.43
C VAL A 125 -5.71 6.06 -31.70
N ILE A 126 -6.39 5.05 -31.15
CA ILE A 126 -7.86 4.92 -31.26
C ILE A 126 -8.63 6.08 -30.60
N TRP A 127 -7.98 6.85 -29.73
CA TRP A 127 -8.50 8.04 -29.08
C TRP A 127 -7.90 9.33 -29.67
N GLY A 128 -7.27 9.24 -30.85
CA GLY A 128 -6.68 10.38 -31.57
C GLY A 128 -5.34 10.86 -31.01
N GLY A 129 -4.68 10.06 -30.17
CA GLY A 129 -3.34 10.36 -29.66
C GLY A 129 -2.22 9.75 -30.50
N THR A 130 -0.97 10.03 -30.11
CA THR A 130 0.24 9.55 -30.78
C THR A 130 0.67 8.12 -30.39
N GLY A 131 0.02 7.52 -29.38
CA GLY A 131 0.16 6.10 -29.03
C GLY A 131 1.25 5.76 -28.02
N GLU A 132 1.93 6.74 -27.43
CA GLU A 132 3.05 6.53 -26.51
C GLU A 132 2.62 5.94 -25.17
N ARG A 133 1.40 6.21 -24.72
CA ARG A 133 0.83 5.59 -23.51
C ARG A 133 -0.52 4.98 -23.78
N TRP A 134 -0.64 3.70 -23.45
CA TRP A 134 -1.86 2.92 -23.62
C TRP A 134 -2.12 2.00 -22.41
N ASP A 135 -1.49 2.32 -21.28
CA ASP A 135 -1.57 1.58 -20.03
C ASP A 135 -3.01 1.35 -19.61
N LEU A 136 -3.33 0.08 -19.41
CA LEU A 136 -4.64 -0.41 -18.98
C LEU A 136 -5.79 0.09 -19.87
N LEU A 137 -5.52 0.40 -21.15
CA LEU A 137 -6.54 0.58 -22.19
C LEU A 137 -7.39 -0.69 -22.31
N GLN A 138 -6.71 -1.83 -22.35
CA GLN A 138 -7.26 -3.18 -22.33
C GLN A 138 -6.66 -3.92 -21.12
N LEU A 139 -7.47 -4.74 -20.44
CA LEU A 139 -7.00 -5.52 -19.29
C LEU A 139 -6.54 -6.93 -19.66
N GLN A 140 -6.80 -7.35 -20.90
CA GLN A 140 -6.43 -8.65 -21.45
C GLN A 140 -6.20 -8.53 -22.96
N LYS A 141 -5.43 -9.45 -23.53
CA LYS A 141 -5.13 -9.48 -24.96
C LYS A 141 -6.44 -9.57 -25.76
N ASN A 142 -6.59 -8.67 -26.75
CA ASN A 142 -7.80 -8.55 -27.57
C ASN A 142 -9.09 -8.28 -26.76
N GLY A 143 -8.98 -7.77 -25.54
CA GLY A 143 -10.11 -7.37 -24.73
C GLY A 143 -10.77 -6.07 -25.22
N PRO A 144 -11.87 -5.64 -24.59
CA PRO A 144 -12.44 -4.32 -24.86
C PRO A 144 -11.50 -3.19 -24.41
N THR A 145 -11.60 -2.03 -25.06
CA THR A 145 -10.76 -0.84 -24.87
C THR A 145 -11.30 0.12 -23.80
N ASP A 146 -12.01 -0.43 -22.82
CA ASP A 146 -12.68 0.25 -21.72
C ASP A 146 -12.08 -0.14 -20.35
N GLY A 147 -10.79 -0.48 -20.33
CA GLY A 147 -10.13 -0.99 -19.13
C GLY A 147 -10.24 -0.07 -17.91
N GLY A 148 -10.21 1.25 -18.12
CA GLY A 148 -10.46 2.23 -17.05
C GLY A 148 -11.87 2.15 -16.46
N ASP A 149 -12.90 1.95 -17.29
CA ASP A 149 -14.28 1.80 -16.82
C ASP A 149 -14.47 0.48 -16.06
N GLN A 150 -13.87 -0.60 -16.53
CA GLN A 150 -13.86 -1.88 -15.82
C GLN A 150 -13.18 -1.77 -14.46
N LEU A 151 -12.01 -1.13 -14.37
CA LEU A 151 -11.29 -0.92 -13.11
C LEU A 151 -12.09 -0.06 -12.14
N ARG A 152 -12.64 1.08 -12.60
CA ARG A 152 -13.52 1.91 -11.77
C ARG A 152 -14.75 1.14 -11.29
N ALA A 153 -15.38 0.34 -12.14
CA ALA A 153 -16.53 -0.49 -11.75
C ALA A 153 -16.15 -1.50 -10.64
N ARG A 154 -14.99 -2.15 -10.73
CA ARG A 154 -14.48 -3.05 -9.68
C ARG A 154 -14.19 -2.30 -8.38
N ILE A 155 -13.53 -1.14 -8.45
CA ILE A 155 -13.27 -0.29 -7.27
C ILE A 155 -14.58 0.15 -6.62
N ARG A 156 -15.56 0.61 -7.41
CA ARG A 156 -16.91 0.94 -6.91
C ARG A 156 -17.58 -0.25 -6.24
N ALA A 157 -17.50 -1.44 -6.83
CA ALA A 157 -18.07 -2.65 -6.24
C ALA A 157 -17.40 -2.99 -4.90
N ILE A 158 -16.09 -2.83 -4.78
CA ILE A 158 -15.36 -3.01 -3.52
C ILE A 158 -15.80 -1.98 -2.47
N LEU A 159 -16.09 -0.75 -2.87
CA LEU A 159 -16.58 0.31 -1.97
C LEU A 159 -18.08 0.17 -1.63
N ALA A 160 -18.92 -0.27 -2.56
CA ALA A 160 -20.38 -0.38 -2.45
C ALA A 160 -20.83 -1.71 -1.83
N GLY A 161 -20.05 -2.78 -1.97
CA GLY A 161 -20.17 -4.00 -1.16
C GLY A 161 -19.94 -3.76 0.34
N THR A 162 -19.74 -2.50 0.71
CA THR A 162 -19.78 -1.94 2.06
C THR A 162 -20.86 -0.86 2.17
N ASP A 163 -22.15 -1.21 2.04
CA ASP A 163 -23.30 -0.38 2.48
C ASP A 163 -23.40 -0.36 4.02
N ALA A 164 -22.38 0.24 4.63
CA ALA A 164 -22.39 0.72 6.00
C ALA A 164 -21.45 1.94 6.09
N SER A 165 -22.01 3.16 6.05
CA SER A 165 -21.31 4.34 6.55
C SER A 165 -21.19 4.26 8.09
N PRO A 166 -20.14 4.85 8.68
CA PRO A 166 -19.20 4.11 9.51
C PRO A 166 -19.69 4.05 10.96
N SER A 167 -20.00 2.85 11.44
CA SER A 167 -19.83 2.54 12.86
C SER A 167 -18.61 1.65 12.96
N ALA A 168 -17.74 1.95 13.92
CA ALA A 168 -16.59 1.14 14.33
C ALA A 168 -16.69 -0.29 13.78
N THR A 169 -15.79 -0.63 12.83
CA THR A 169 -15.78 -1.93 12.15
C THR A 169 -15.87 -3.03 13.19
N GLN A 170 -17.04 -3.69 13.33
CA GLN A 170 -17.09 -4.95 14.06
C GLN A 170 -16.22 -5.94 13.27
N PRO A 171 -15.17 -6.49 13.91
CA PRO A 171 -14.20 -7.34 13.24
C PRO A 171 -14.78 -8.74 13.09
N GLY A 172 -14.90 -9.22 11.85
CA GLY A 172 -15.21 -10.64 11.66
C GLY A 172 -15.89 -10.96 10.34
N GLN A 173 -15.11 -10.98 9.27
CA GLN A 173 -15.00 -12.20 8.47
C GLN A 173 -13.83 -12.06 7.53
N LEU A 174 -12.69 -12.53 8.02
CA LEU A 174 -11.46 -12.71 7.28
C LEU A 174 -11.61 -13.98 6.45
N SER A 175 -11.54 -13.85 5.14
CA SER A 175 -11.39 -14.97 4.22
C SER A 175 -9.95 -15.48 4.28
N GLY A 176 -9.65 -16.21 5.35
CA GLY A 176 -8.36 -16.84 5.64
C GLY A 176 -8.23 -17.14 7.13
N SER A 177 -7.70 -18.31 7.49
CA SER A 177 -7.39 -18.61 8.89
C SER A 177 -6.42 -17.55 9.43
N PRO A 178 -6.71 -16.91 10.59
CA PRO A 178 -5.81 -15.93 11.20
C PRO A 178 -4.39 -16.44 11.32
N LEU A 179 -3.42 -15.57 11.05
CA LEU A 179 -2.00 -15.84 11.29
C LEU A 179 -1.83 -16.44 12.69
N GLN A 180 -1.24 -17.63 12.74
CA GLN A 180 -1.07 -18.40 13.97
C GLN A 180 0.22 -17.98 14.67
N PHE A 181 0.10 -17.68 15.96
CA PHE A 181 1.21 -17.36 16.85
C PHE A 181 1.60 -18.59 17.66
N ARG A 182 2.90 -18.79 17.82
CA ARG A 182 3.50 -19.73 18.77
C ARG A 182 3.63 -19.05 20.14
N GLY A 183 4.15 -19.79 21.12
CA GLY A 183 4.42 -19.28 22.47
C GLY A 183 5.30 -18.03 22.48
N SER A 184 5.29 -17.32 23.60
CA SER A 184 6.14 -16.15 23.82
C SER A 184 7.58 -16.55 24.13
N THR A 185 8.52 -15.76 23.62
CA THR A 185 9.94 -15.80 24.01
C THR A 185 10.44 -14.39 24.32
N THR A 186 11.71 -14.26 24.68
CA THR A 186 12.34 -12.97 25.00
C THR A 186 13.53 -12.74 24.08
N ILE A 187 13.65 -11.52 23.55
CA ILE A 187 14.84 -11.02 22.87
C ILE A 187 15.51 -9.94 23.72
N GLN A 188 16.75 -9.59 23.40
CA GLN A 188 17.39 -8.40 23.95
C GLN A 188 17.08 -7.19 23.06
N ALA A 189 16.70 -6.08 23.66
CA ALA A 189 16.60 -4.79 22.98
C ALA A 189 17.22 -3.71 23.86
N ARG A 190 18.30 -3.07 23.42
CA ARG A 190 19.14 -2.16 24.24
C ARG A 190 19.61 -2.77 25.57
N GLY A 191 19.99 -4.05 25.55
CA GLY A 191 20.47 -4.77 26.74
C GLY A 191 19.39 -5.13 27.78
N GLU A 192 18.12 -4.87 27.47
CA GLU A 192 16.99 -5.26 28.29
C GLU A 192 16.11 -6.31 27.59
N ALA A 193 15.54 -7.22 28.38
CA ALA A 193 14.57 -8.20 27.91
C ALA A 193 13.34 -7.52 27.26
N LEU A 194 12.93 -8.01 26.09
CA LEU A 194 11.71 -7.64 25.38
C LEU A 194 10.94 -8.91 25.00
N THR A 195 9.67 -9.01 25.40
CA THR A 195 8.82 -10.15 25.05
C THR A 195 8.38 -10.08 23.59
N VAL A 196 8.52 -11.20 22.88
CA VAL A 196 8.08 -11.36 21.49
C VAL A 196 7.29 -12.65 21.32
N GLN A 197 6.47 -12.72 20.29
CA GLN A 197 5.79 -13.95 19.85
C GLN A 197 6.21 -14.29 18.43
N SER A 198 6.51 -15.55 18.18
CA SER A 198 6.89 -16.02 16.85
C SER A 198 5.68 -16.57 16.10
N ASP A 199 5.52 -16.26 14.82
CA ASP A 199 4.52 -16.92 13.99
C ASP A 199 4.98 -18.30 13.49
N ALA A 200 4.14 -18.97 12.71
CA ALA A 200 4.46 -20.27 12.13
C ALA A 200 5.70 -20.29 11.23
N HIS A 201 6.10 -19.13 10.69
CA HIS A 201 7.24 -18.93 9.81
C HIS A 201 8.50 -18.48 10.56
N GLY A 202 8.43 -18.31 11.89
CA GLY A 202 9.56 -17.86 12.70
C GLY A 202 9.72 -16.34 12.75
N THR A 203 8.79 -15.57 12.16
CA THR A 203 8.80 -14.11 12.27
C THR A 203 8.48 -13.71 13.70
N SER A 204 9.30 -12.84 14.30
CA SER A 204 9.07 -12.32 15.63
C SER A 204 8.18 -11.08 15.60
N TRP A 205 7.19 -11.04 16.49
CA TRP A 205 6.23 -9.95 16.66
C TRP A 205 6.28 -9.42 18.08
N ALA A 206 6.14 -8.11 18.25
CA ALA A 206 6.08 -7.48 19.56
C ALA A 206 4.97 -6.45 19.63
N LEU A 207 4.61 -6.08 20.86
CA LEU A 207 3.73 -4.95 21.12
C LEU A 207 4.41 -3.67 20.66
N VAL A 208 3.67 -2.88 19.88
CA VAL A 208 4.15 -1.60 19.34
C VAL A 208 4.46 -0.62 20.48
N SER A 209 3.64 -0.63 21.55
CA SER A 209 3.88 0.17 22.76
C SER A 209 5.23 -0.11 23.39
N ASP A 210 5.61 -1.39 23.47
CA ASP A 210 6.80 -1.81 24.19
C ASP A 210 8.06 -1.46 23.40
N LEU A 211 7.99 -1.61 22.07
CA LEU A 211 9.03 -1.17 21.15
C LEU A 211 9.20 0.36 21.18
N LEU A 212 8.13 1.13 21.01
CA LEU A 212 8.21 2.60 21.02
C LEU A 212 8.75 3.13 22.36
N ALA A 213 8.28 2.57 23.48
CA ALA A 213 8.78 2.91 24.81
C ALA A 213 10.28 2.57 24.96
N ARG A 214 10.73 1.40 24.48
CA ARG A 214 12.14 0.99 24.56
C ARG A 214 13.10 1.95 23.85
N TYR A 215 12.63 2.61 22.79
CA TYR A 215 13.41 3.56 22.00
C TYR A 215 13.05 5.04 22.28
N GLY A 216 12.23 5.31 23.31
CA GLY A 216 11.87 6.67 23.70
C GLY A 216 11.14 7.46 22.61
N ILE A 217 10.43 6.77 21.72
CA ILE A 217 9.71 7.40 20.61
C ILE A 217 8.33 7.81 21.12
N ALA A 218 8.05 9.12 21.11
CA ALA A 218 6.76 9.64 21.53
C ALA A 218 5.66 9.20 20.57
N TYR A 219 4.54 8.72 21.11
CA TYR A 219 3.42 8.26 20.30
C TYR A 219 2.06 8.52 20.96
N ALA A 220 1.02 8.56 20.14
CA ALA A 220 -0.38 8.61 20.55
C ALA A 220 -1.18 7.53 19.82
N TRP A 221 -2.17 6.94 20.51
CA TRP A 221 -3.11 6.00 19.90
C TRP A 221 -4.37 6.74 19.45
N ASP A 222 -4.66 6.69 18.15
CA ASP A 222 -5.93 7.13 17.57
C ASP A 222 -6.84 5.90 17.38
N ALA A 223 -7.73 5.70 18.35
CA ALA A 223 -8.68 4.59 18.36
C ALA A 223 -9.68 4.65 17.18
N ASN A 224 -10.01 5.85 16.70
CA ASN A 224 -10.97 6.03 15.61
C ASN A 224 -10.37 5.60 14.27
N GLY A 225 -9.09 5.93 14.05
CA GLY A 225 -8.36 5.55 12.84
C GLY A 225 -7.64 4.20 12.92
N ARG A 226 -7.58 3.56 14.09
CA ARG A 226 -6.68 2.42 14.36
C ARG A 226 -5.23 2.79 13.96
N ARG A 227 -4.80 3.95 14.44
CA ARG A 227 -3.49 4.53 14.10
C ARG A 227 -2.62 4.71 15.31
N VAL A 228 -1.34 4.41 15.15
CA VAL A 228 -0.30 4.87 16.07
C VAL A 228 0.35 6.09 15.44
N LEU A 229 0.13 7.26 16.05
CA LEU A 229 0.72 8.53 15.63
C LEU A 229 2.06 8.70 16.33
N ILE A 230 3.13 8.98 15.59
CA ILE A 230 4.49 9.16 16.13
C ILE A 230 4.96 10.60 15.99
N GLY A 231 5.55 11.12 17.07
CA GLY A 231 6.06 12.48 17.17
C GLY A 231 7.36 12.65 16.40
N ALA A 232 7.23 12.88 15.08
CA ALA A 232 8.31 13.03 14.10
C ALA A 232 9.27 11.83 13.96
N LEU A 233 9.88 11.71 12.77
CA LEU A 233 10.94 10.74 12.50
C LEU A 233 12.18 11.50 12.03
N ASP A 234 13.34 11.11 12.57
CA ASP A 234 14.64 11.58 12.08
C ASP A 234 15.14 10.76 10.87
N VAL A 235 14.38 9.74 10.48
CA VAL A 235 14.72 8.80 9.39
C VAL A 235 13.49 8.63 8.48
N PRO A 236 13.62 8.78 7.14
CA PRO A 236 12.51 8.56 6.23
C PRO A 236 12.11 7.06 6.21
N PRO A 237 10.80 6.73 6.11
CA PRO A 237 10.32 5.35 6.10
C PRO A 237 10.91 4.56 4.93
N THR A 238 11.14 3.28 5.15
CA THR A 238 11.80 2.42 4.16
C THR A 238 10.81 1.46 3.51
N TYR A 239 10.97 1.23 2.22
CA TYR A 239 10.21 0.24 1.44
C TYR A 239 10.32 -1.17 2.03
N ARG A 240 9.23 -1.96 1.96
CA ARG A 240 9.24 -3.39 2.29
C ARG A 240 8.36 -4.24 1.41
N ASP A 241 8.95 -5.28 0.84
CA ASP A 241 8.25 -6.36 0.15
C ASP A 241 7.25 -7.06 1.06
N ASP A 242 7.52 -7.20 2.35
CA ASP A 242 6.79 -8.07 3.29
C ASP A 242 5.87 -7.35 4.27
N SER A 243 5.61 -6.05 4.09
CA SER A 243 4.67 -5.29 4.93
C SER A 243 3.35 -6.06 5.13
N VAL A 244 2.83 -6.02 6.35
CA VAL A 244 1.68 -6.85 6.76
C VAL A 244 0.47 -6.56 5.87
N GLN A 245 0.00 -7.61 5.19
CA GLN A 245 -1.09 -7.52 4.21
C GLN A 245 -2.45 -7.78 4.86
N ALA A 246 -3.53 -7.29 4.25
CA ALA A 246 -4.90 -7.54 4.73
C ALA A 246 -5.27 -9.04 4.78
N SER A 247 -4.57 -9.88 4.02
CA SER A 247 -4.77 -11.33 3.94
C SER A 247 -4.32 -12.12 5.18
N VAL A 248 -3.68 -11.49 6.19
CA VAL A 248 -3.16 -12.20 7.38
C VAL A 248 -4.20 -12.59 8.42
N GLY A 249 -5.47 -12.29 8.19
CA GLY A 249 -6.55 -12.75 9.09
C GLY A 249 -6.59 -12.05 10.45
N TRP A 250 -6.06 -10.83 10.55
CA TRP A 250 -6.21 -9.95 11.71
C TRP A 250 -6.60 -8.53 11.26
N PRO A 251 -7.38 -7.76 12.03
CA PRO A 251 -7.56 -6.34 11.75
C PRO A 251 -6.21 -5.63 11.73
N LEU A 252 -6.02 -4.68 10.82
CA LEU A 252 -4.76 -3.96 10.70
C LEU A 252 -4.79 -2.65 11.49
N PHE A 253 -3.61 -2.21 11.91
CA PHE A 253 -3.36 -0.82 12.33
C PHE A 253 -2.28 -0.23 11.43
N THR A 254 -2.26 1.10 11.31
CA THR A 254 -1.17 1.81 10.62
C THR A 254 -0.43 2.72 11.58
N MET A 255 0.88 2.84 11.39
CA MET A 255 1.74 3.76 12.11
C MET A 255 2.06 4.95 11.19
N THR A 256 1.84 6.18 11.62
CA THR A 256 2.04 7.39 10.81
C THR A 256 2.66 8.50 11.67
N LEU A 257 3.30 9.50 11.07
CA LEU A 257 3.68 10.71 11.85
C LEU A 257 2.43 11.45 12.36
N GLU A 258 2.59 12.25 13.41
CA GLU A 258 1.54 13.06 14.05
C GLU A 258 0.93 14.16 13.15
N THR A 259 1.46 14.35 11.93
CA THR A 259 0.85 15.25 10.95
C THR A 259 -0.30 14.57 10.21
N ALA A 260 -1.44 15.25 10.04
CA ALA A 260 -2.66 14.70 9.42
C ALA A 260 -2.49 14.11 8.00
N SER A 261 -1.38 14.41 7.32
CA SER A 261 -1.00 13.93 5.97
C SER A 261 0.26 13.06 5.96
N ALA A 262 0.67 12.51 7.10
CA ALA A 262 1.91 11.74 7.22
C ALA A 262 1.85 10.41 6.45
N PRO A 263 2.97 9.97 5.84
CA PRO A 263 3.13 8.60 5.36
C PRO A 263 2.75 7.55 6.40
N VAL A 264 2.23 6.41 5.93
CA VAL A 264 2.28 5.17 6.71
C VAL A 264 3.72 4.68 6.75
N ILE A 265 4.24 4.55 7.95
CA ILE A 265 5.60 4.11 8.28
C ILE A 265 5.63 2.60 8.39
N LEU A 266 4.64 2.02 9.07
CA LEU A 266 4.55 0.59 9.32
C LEU A 266 3.08 0.18 9.38
N THR A 267 2.78 -1.03 8.91
CA THR A 267 1.47 -1.66 9.08
C THR A 267 1.64 -2.89 9.96
N GLY A 268 0.77 -3.06 10.94
CA GLY A 268 0.76 -4.24 11.78
C GLY A 268 -0.65 -4.74 12.04
N ILE A 269 -0.79 -5.62 13.02
CA ILE A 269 -2.07 -6.27 13.36
C ILE A 269 -2.59 -5.78 14.71
N LEU A 270 -3.91 -5.83 14.87
CA LEU A 270 -4.61 -5.67 16.14
C LEU A 270 -5.06 -7.03 16.64
N ARG A 271 -4.74 -7.30 17.88
CA ARG A 271 -5.12 -8.53 18.56
C ARG A 271 -5.94 -8.21 19.80
N PRO A 272 -7.10 -8.85 20.00
CA PRO A 272 -7.87 -8.70 21.23
C PRO A 272 -7.05 -9.13 22.45
N SER A 273 -7.20 -8.41 23.56
CA SER A 273 -6.66 -8.79 24.86
C SER A 273 -7.67 -8.42 25.96
N GLU A 274 -7.49 -8.94 27.17
CA GLU A 274 -8.32 -8.57 28.33
C GLU A 274 -8.31 -7.06 28.63
N ALA A 275 -7.25 -6.36 28.22
CA ALA A 275 -7.09 -4.91 28.36
C ALA A 275 -7.55 -4.11 27.12
N GLY A 276 -8.24 -4.74 26.17
CA GLY A 276 -8.63 -4.15 24.87
C GLY A 276 -7.71 -4.56 23.73
N ASP A 277 -8.05 -4.15 22.50
CA ASP A 277 -7.25 -4.46 21.30
C ASP A 277 -5.84 -3.86 21.42
N ARG A 278 -4.81 -4.68 21.16
CA ARG A 278 -3.39 -4.29 21.22
C ARG A 278 -2.77 -4.32 19.83
N ALA A 279 -1.97 -3.30 19.53
CA ALA A 279 -1.22 -3.20 18.28
C ALA A 279 0.09 -4.00 18.35
N TRP A 280 0.31 -4.86 17.35
CA TRP A 280 1.49 -5.69 17.20
C TRP A 280 2.13 -5.49 15.82
N CYS A 281 3.45 -5.39 15.76
CA CYS A 281 4.20 -5.32 14.51
C CYS A 281 5.32 -6.36 14.48
N ARG A 282 5.85 -6.63 13.29
CA ARG A 282 7.06 -7.45 13.15
C ARG A 282 8.24 -6.70 13.75
N VAL A 283 9.08 -7.41 14.50
CA VAL A 283 10.18 -6.82 15.28
C VAL A 283 11.27 -6.28 14.38
N VAL A 284 11.70 -7.07 13.39
CA VAL A 284 12.69 -6.63 12.39
C VAL A 284 12.13 -5.47 11.55
N GLU A 285 10.82 -5.49 11.30
CA GLU A 285 10.14 -4.42 10.57
C GLU A 285 10.20 -3.09 11.29
N PHE A 286 9.83 -3.11 12.55
CA PHE A 286 10.02 -1.94 13.40
C PHE A 286 11.50 -1.50 13.42
N ALA A 287 12.42 -2.44 13.58
CA ALA A 287 13.83 -2.09 13.71
C ALA A 287 14.35 -1.30 12.50
N GLU A 288 14.09 -1.74 11.26
CA GLU A 288 14.67 -1.04 10.12
C GLU A 288 13.90 0.25 9.77
N GLU A 289 12.58 0.34 10.04
CA GLU A 289 11.84 1.62 9.89
C GLU A 289 12.39 2.74 10.78
N PHE A 290 12.84 2.37 11.98
CA PHE A 290 13.40 3.31 12.95
C PHE A 290 14.93 3.35 12.93
N GLY A 291 15.58 2.73 11.94
CA GLY A 291 17.04 2.73 11.80
C GLY A 291 17.78 2.01 12.93
N ILE A 292 17.14 1.07 13.62
CA ILE A 292 17.71 0.30 14.73
C ILE A 292 18.60 -0.82 14.19
N THR A 293 19.75 -1.01 14.82
CA THR A 293 20.66 -2.10 14.46
C THR A 293 20.06 -3.45 14.87
N VAL A 294 20.01 -4.42 13.95
CA VAL A 294 19.55 -5.78 14.22
C VAL A 294 20.73 -6.75 14.20
N ARG A 295 20.80 -7.65 15.17
CA ARG A 295 21.67 -8.83 15.16
C ARG A 295 20.82 -10.08 15.11
N PHE A 296 21.26 -11.08 14.38
CA PHE A 296 20.61 -12.38 14.28
C PHE A 296 21.46 -13.42 15.05
N GLU A 297 20.80 -14.40 15.66
CA GLU A 297 21.41 -15.52 16.40
C GLU A 297 22.18 -15.15 17.69
N PRO A 298 21.50 -14.74 18.78
CA PRO A 298 20.04 -14.58 18.90
C PRO A 298 19.55 -13.27 18.28
N LEU A 299 18.25 -13.19 17.97
CA LEU A 299 17.63 -11.92 17.56
C LEU A 299 17.82 -10.88 18.68
N GLU A 300 18.48 -9.78 18.35
CA GLU A 300 18.76 -8.68 19.28
C GLU A 300 18.59 -7.34 18.55
N LEU A 301 17.99 -6.38 19.24
CA LEU A 301 17.90 -5.00 18.78
C LEU A 301 18.89 -4.11 19.54
N GLY A 302 19.78 -3.46 18.79
CA GLY A 302 20.80 -2.55 19.31
C GLY A 302 20.33 -1.09 19.33
N GLU A 303 21.25 -0.16 19.10
CA GLU A 303 20.94 1.27 19.10
C GLU A 303 20.33 1.74 17.78
N ARG A 304 19.55 2.83 17.87
CA ARG A 304 18.99 3.58 16.75
C ARG A 304 20.09 4.39 16.06
N ARG A 305 20.21 4.26 14.73
CA ARG A 305 21.20 4.98 13.91
C ARG A 305 20.67 6.38 13.61
N GLY A 306 21.45 7.42 13.94
CA GLY A 306 21.09 8.82 13.66
C GLY A 306 20.41 9.57 14.80
N GLY A 307 20.50 9.07 16.05
CA GLY A 307 20.21 9.82 17.28
C GLY A 307 21.48 9.99 18.12
#